data_AF-A0A2P5MW85-F1
#
_entry.id   AF-A0A2P5MW85-F1
#
_cell.length_a   1.000
_cell.length_b   1.000
_cell.length_c   1.000
_cell.angle_alpha   90.00
_cell.angle_beta   90.00
_cell.angle_gamma   90.00
#
_symmetry.space_group_name_H-M   'P 1'
#
loop_
_entity.id
_entity.type
_entity.pdbx_description
1 polymer ?
#
loop_
_entity_poly.entity_id
_entity_poly.type
_entity_poly.pdbx_seq_one_letter_code
_entity_poly.pdbx_strand_id
1 'polypeptide(L)'
;MDNFWIVIDQSSQILGILSFIPIIYSAWILGHIKRKRKKLLDNIRKTPGDKPGVLIIDSIRAGGESIHSQVENWLWQQPQFKDKQTTTEIEILEFKELTPNDMIDINRRLRQSVGKLQSKGVTQYLIFIRGPLALAIVVGCVLANHRPSVIYQQSKHGGYESWGAIND
;
A
#
# COMPACT_ATOMS: atom_id res chain seq x y z
N MET A 1 -36.50 44.69 -33.11
CA MET A 1 -36.15 44.18 -31.75
C MET A 1 -35.66 42.73 -31.78
N ASP A 2 -35.93 41.99 -32.86
CA ASP A 2 -35.64 40.55 -32.97
C ASP A 2 -34.14 40.21 -33.02
N ASN A 3 -33.32 41.07 -33.64
CA ASN A 3 -31.87 40.88 -33.69
C ASN A 3 -31.20 40.90 -32.30
N PHE A 4 -31.78 41.59 -31.32
CA PHE A 4 -31.23 41.64 -29.96
C PHE A 4 -31.41 40.30 -29.22
N TRP A 5 -32.58 39.69 -29.37
CA TRP A 5 -32.89 38.39 -28.78
C TRP A 5 -32.04 37.26 -29.39
N ILE A 6 -31.75 37.33 -30.69
CA ILE A 6 -30.87 36.38 -31.39
C ILE A 6 -29.43 36.47 -30.86
N VAL A 7 -28.92 37.69 -30.64
CA VAL A 7 -27.56 37.88 -30.11
C VAL A 7 -27.45 37.38 -28.66
N ILE A 8 -28.48 37.61 -27.84
CA ILE A 8 -28.52 37.07 -26.47
C ILE A 8 -28.55 35.54 -26.49
N ASP A 9 -29.38 34.93 -27.33
CA ASP A 9 -29.49 33.48 -27.41
C ASP A 9 -28.18 32.83 -27.90
N GLN A 10 -27.55 33.39 -28.93
CA GLN A 10 -26.23 32.95 -29.41
C GLN A 10 -25.14 33.09 -28.33
N SER A 11 -25.16 34.21 -27.57
CA SER A 11 -24.19 34.43 -26.49
C SER A 11 -24.39 33.44 -25.35
N SER A 12 -25.64 33.13 -25.01
CA SER A 12 -26.00 32.13 -23.99
C SER A 12 -25.51 30.73 -24.37
N GLN A 13 -25.67 30.33 -25.63
CA GLN A 13 -25.17 29.04 -26.14
C GLN A 13 -23.65 28.96 -26.08
N ILE A 14 -22.94 30.03 -26.47
CA ILE A 14 -21.47 30.09 -26.41
C ILE A 14 -20.99 30.03 -24.96
N LEU A 15 -21.60 30.80 -24.05
CA LEU A 15 -21.26 30.78 -22.62
C LEU A 15 -21.55 29.40 -22.00
N GLY A 16 -22.64 28.75 -22.40
CA GLY A 16 -22.96 27.38 -22.02
C GLY A 16 -21.86 26.40 -22.43
N ILE A 17 -21.44 26.43 -23.71
CA ILE A 17 -20.35 25.57 -24.21
C ILE A 17 -19.03 25.85 -23.48
N LEU A 18 -18.69 27.12 -23.27
CA LEU A 18 -17.49 27.51 -22.52
C LEU A 18 -17.51 26.99 -21.08
N SER A 19 -18.69 26.95 -20.44
CA SER A 19 -18.83 26.42 -19.07
C SER A 19 -18.59 24.91 -18.97
N PHE A 20 -18.77 24.14 -20.06
CA PHE A 20 -18.52 22.70 -20.08
C PHE A 20 -17.03 22.34 -20.24
N ILE A 21 -16.22 23.23 -20.82
CA ILE A 21 -14.78 23.03 -21.01
C ILE A 21 -14.06 22.64 -19.70
N PRO A 22 -14.22 23.36 -18.56
CA PRO A 22 -13.55 22.97 -17.32
C PRO A 22 -14.04 21.62 -16.77
N ILE A 23 -15.29 21.22 -17.03
CA ILE A 23 -15.83 19.92 -16.60
C ILE A 23 -15.14 18.78 -17.36
N ILE A 24 -15.07 18.89 -18.70
CA ILE A 24 -14.42 17.89 -19.56
C ILE A 24 -12.92 17.81 -19.23
N TYR A 25 -12.26 18.96 -19.06
CA TYR A 25 -10.86 19.02 -18.70
C TYR A 25 -10.58 18.36 -17.34
N SER A 26 -11.42 18.65 -16.32
CA SER A 26 -11.31 18.04 -15.01
C SER A 26 -11.49 16.52 -15.07
N ALA A 27 -12.50 16.04 -15.80
CA ALA A 27 -12.73 14.61 -15.99
C ALA A 27 -11.53 13.91 -16.67
N TRP A 28 -10.94 14.55 -17.68
CA TRP A 28 -9.77 14.06 -18.38
C TRP A 28 -8.53 13.97 -17.46
N ILE A 29 -8.25 15.01 -16.68
CA ILE A 29 -7.17 15.02 -15.69
C ILE A 29 -7.35 13.90 -14.67
N LEU A 30 -8.55 13.78 -14.07
CA LEU A 30 -8.83 12.75 -13.06
C LEU A 30 -8.63 11.34 -13.64
N GLY A 31 -9.07 11.12 -14.88
CA GLY A 31 -8.84 9.88 -15.61
C GLY A 31 -7.35 9.57 -15.80
N HIS A 32 -6.55 10.57 -16.20
CA HIS A 32 -5.11 10.44 -16.37
C HIS A 32 -4.38 10.13 -15.05
N ILE A 33 -4.71 10.85 -13.98
CA ILE A 33 -4.15 10.63 -12.64
C ILE A 33 -4.46 9.20 -12.17
N LYS A 34 -5.71 8.76 -12.30
CA LYS A 34 -6.13 7.41 -11.91
C LYS A 34 -5.36 6.33 -12.67
N ARG A 35 -5.20 6.49 -13.98
CA ARG A 35 -4.43 5.54 -14.82
C ARG A 35 -2.95 5.51 -14.44
N LYS A 36 -2.32 6.67 -14.21
CA LYS A 36 -0.92 6.75 -13.77
C LYS A 36 -0.73 6.11 -12.41
N ARG A 37 -1.61 6.40 -11.44
CA ARG A 37 -1.59 5.79 -10.11
C ARG A 37 -1.72 4.28 -10.17
N LYS A 38 -2.66 3.76 -10.98
CA LYS A 38 -2.81 2.31 -11.17
C LYS A 38 -1.53 1.67 -11.70
N LYS A 39 -0.93 2.24 -12.76
CA LYS A 39 0.33 1.73 -13.32
C LYS A 39 1.47 1.76 -12.29
N LEU A 40 1.56 2.81 -11.48
CA LEU A 40 2.57 2.91 -10.42
C LEU A 40 2.40 1.79 -9.38
N LEU A 41 1.19 1.57 -8.89
CA LEU A 41 0.89 0.52 -7.91
C LEU A 41 1.14 -0.89 -8.49
N ASP A 42 0.77 -1.12 -9.75
CA ASP A 42 1.04 -2.37 -10.44
C ASP A 42 2.56 -2.62 -10.60
N ASN A 43 3.34 -1.57 -10.85
CA ASN A 43 4.80 -1.67 -10.94
C ASN A 43 5.43 -1.99 -9.59
N ILE A 44 5.00 -1.32 -8.51
CA ILE A 44 5.45 -1.60 -7.14
C ILE A 44 5.14 -3.05 -6.76
N ARG A 45 3.97 -3.56 -7.15
CA ARG A 45 3.57 -4.94 -6.87
C ARG A 45 4.41 -5.98 -7.61
N LYS A 46 4.80 -5.70 -8.86
CA LYS A 46 5.50 -6.66 -9.73
C LYS A 46 7.02 -6.62 -9.61
N THR A 47 7.57 -5.47 -9.26
CA THR A 47 9.02 -5.25 -9.27
C THR A 47 9.47 -5.06 -7.83
N PRO A 48 10.01 -6.10 -7.18
CA PRO A 48 10.62 -5.92 -5.89
C PRO A 48 11.82 -4.96 -6.05
N GLY A 49 11.82 -3.86 -5.29
CA GLY A 49 12.88 -2.86 -5.32
C GLY A 49 14.27 -3.45 -5.04
N ASP A 50 15.33 -2.69 -5.28
CA ASP A 50 16.71 -3.21 -5.24
C ASP A 50 17.09 -3.82 -3.89
N LYS A 51 16.56 -3.28 -2.78
CA LYS A 51 16.73 -3.82 -1.43
C LYS A 51 15.36 -3.96 -0.74
N PRO A 52 14.65 -5.08 -0.90
CA PRO A 52 13.38 -5.29 -0.23
C PRO A 52 13.61 -5.55 1.27
N GLY A 53 12.74 -5.00 2.11
CA GLY A 53 12.69 -5.32 3.53
C GLY A 53 11.39 -6.00 3.85
N VAL A 54 11.45 -7.06 4.64
CA VAL A 54 10.30 -7.85 5.06
C VAL A 54 9.92 -7.42 6.47
N LEU A 55 8.64 -7.08 6.64
CA LEU A 55 8.07 -6.76 7.94
C LEU A 55 7.00 -7.80 8.28
N ILE A 56 7.31 -8.65 9.24
CA ILE A 56 6.40 -9.70 9.72
C ILE A 56 5.74 -9.20 11.00
N ILE A 57 4.42 -9.07 11.00
CA ILE A 57 3.64 -8.66 12.16
C ILE A 57 2.74 -9.82 12.54
N ASP A 58 2.98 -10.37 13.72
CA ASP A 58 2.31 -11.57 14.18
C ASP A 58 1.70 -11.37 15.56
N SER A 59 0.37 -11.39 15.63
CA SER A 59 -0.38 -11.51 16.88
C SER A 59 -0.63 -12.98 17.17
N ILE A 60 0.23 -13.53 18.02
CA ILE A 60 0.22 -14.94 18.39
C ILE A 60 -0.90 -15.16 19.42
N ARG A 61 -1.89 -15.99 19.05
CA ARG A 61 -2.84 -16.56 20.02
C ARG A 61 -2.10 -17.56 20.91
N ALA A 62 -2.54 -17.71 22.16
CA ALA A 62 -1.93 -18.65 23.10
C ALA A 62 -1.80 -20.05 22.47
N GLY A 63 -0.57 -20.55 22.36
CA GLY A 63 -0.25 -21.86 21.77
C GLY A 63 -0.10 -21.91 20.24
N GLY A 64 -0.17 -20.77 19.54
CA GLY A 64 0.08 -20.70 18.10
C GLY A 64 1.56 -20.59 17.74
N GLU A 65 1.97 -21.19 16.63
CA GLU A 65 3.32 -21.04 16.06
C GLU A 65 3.45 -19.73 15.28
N SER A 66 4.63 -19.09 15.30
CA SER A 66 4.91 -17.86 14.54
C SER A 66 4.80 -18.08 13.03
N ILE A 67 4.30 -17.10 12.27
CA ILE A 67 4.29 -17.16 10.80
C ILE A 67 5.68 -16.97 10.17
N HIS A 68 6.70 -16.64 10.97
CA HIS A 68 8.04 -16.32 10.47
C HIS A 68 8.58 -17.38 9.51
N SER A 69 8.65 -18.64 9.94
CA SER A 69 9.16 -19.74 9.11
C SER A 69 8.32 -19.94 7.85
N GLN A 70 7.01 -19.71 7.91
CA GLN A 70 6.12 -19.83 6.76
C GLN A 70 6.40 -18.73 5.73
N VAL A 71 6.58 -17.48 6.19
CA VAL A 71 6.90 -16.33 5.34
C VAL A 71 8.27 -16.51 4.71
N GLU A 72 9.27 -16.90 5.49
CA GLU A 72 10.63 -17.11 5.01
C GLU A 72 10.68 -18.21 3.94
N ASN A 73 10.07 -19.36 4.20
CA ASN A 73 9.99 -20.45 3.24
C ASN A 73 9.27 -20.01 1.95
N TRP A 74 8.18 -19.26 2.06
CA TRP A 74 7.45 -18.77 0.89
C TRP A 74 8.27 -17.76 0.09
N LEU A 75 8.98 -16.83 0.76
CA LEU A 75 9.80 -15.79 0.13
C LEU A 75 10.90 -16.42 -0.73
N TRP A 76 11.64 -17.39 -0.20
CA TRP A 76 12.76 -18.03 -0.90
C TRP A 76 12.33 -18.97 -2.03
N GLN A 77 11.07 -19.37 -2.05
CA GLN A 77 10.48 -20.08 -3.17
C GLN A 77 10.10 -19.15 -4.34
N GLN A 78 10.00 -17.83 -4.13
CA GLN A 78 9.64 -16.92 -5.20
C GLN A 78 10.83 -16.58 -6.10
N PRO A 79 10.71 -16.70 -7.44
CA PRO A 79 11.80 -16.37 -8.37
C PRO A 79 12.34 -14.95 -8.19
N GLN A 80 11.47 -13.99 -7.90
CA GLN A 80 11.79 -12.57 -7.78
C GLN A 80 12.60 -12.19 -6.52
N PHE A 81 12.72 -13.09 -5.55
CA PHE A 81 13.47 -12.88 -4.31
C PHE A 81 14.69 -13.79 -4.17
N LYS A 82 14.82 -14.81 -5.04
CA LYS A 82 15.88 -15.83 -4.97
C LYS A 82 17.29 -15.23 -4.99
N ASP A 83 17.53 -14.24 -5.87
CA ASP A 83 18.83 -13.57 -5.99
C ASP A 83 19.04 -12.46 -4.94
N LYS A 84 17.98 -12.11 -4.20
CA LYS A 84 17.98 -11.00 -3.22
C LYS A 84 18.06 -11.49 -1.78
N GLN A 85 18.20 -12.80 -1.55
CA GLN A 85 18.18 -13.42 -0.23
C GLN A 85 19.20 -12.78 0.75
N THR A 86 20.42 -12.50 0.28
CA THR A 86 21.49 -11.88 1.10
C THR A 86 21.28 -10.40 1.39
N THR A 87 20.42 -9.72 0.63
CA THR A 87 20.14 -8.28 0.78
C THR A 87 18.80 -7.98 1.43
N THR A 88 18.00 -9.01 1.66
CA THR A 88 16.64 -8.86 2.19
C THR A 88 16.69 -8.80 3.70
N GLU A 89 16.26 -7.67 4.26
CA GLU A 89 16.26 -7.45 5.69
C GLU A 89 14.92 -7.84 6.29
N ILE A 90 14.91 -8.73 7.27
CA ILE A 90 13.68 -9.21 7.92
C ILE A 90 13.58 -8.62 9.31
N GLU A 91 12.49 -7.91 9.59
CA GLU A 91 12.12 -7.48 10.94
C GLU A 91 10.80 -8.15 11.35
N ILE A 92 10.80 -8.67 12.58
CA ILE A 92 9.68 -9.45 13.11
C ILE A 92 9.13 -8.74 14.35
N LEU A 93 7.82 -8.54 14.34
CA LEU A 93 7.07 -7.96 15.43
C LEU A 93 6.05 -8.97 15.92
N GLU A 94 6.42 -9.64 17.01
CA GLU A 94 5.53 -10.55 17.71
C GLU A 94 4.80 -9.81 18.83
N PHE A 95 3.50 -9.98 18.83
CA PHE A 95 2.59 -9.52 19.86
C PHE A 95 1.88 -10.74 20.43
N LYS A 96 1.64 -10.73 21.75
CA LYS A 96 0.74 -11.70 22.38
C LYS A 96 -0.72 -11.33 22.02
N GLU A 97 -1.66 -11.92 22.74
CA GLU A 97 -3.07 -11.53 22.67
C GLU A 97 -3.21 -10.02 22.86
N LEU A 98 -3.76 -9.36 21.84
CA LEU A 98 -3.83 -7.90 21.77
C LEU A 98 -5.03 -7.37 22.53
N THR A 99 -4.78 -6.39 23.40
CA THR A 99 -5.82 -5.61 24.08
C THR A 99 -5.82 -4.17 23.57
N PRO A 100 -6.91 -3.40 23.79
CA PRO A 100 -6.95 -1.98 23.41
C PRO A 100 -5.82 -1.14 24.02
N ASN A 101 -5.31 -1.52 25.19
CA ASN A 101 -4.23 -0.80 25.86
C ASN A 101 -2.88 -0.98 25.16
N ASP A 102 -2.72 -2.05 24.38
CA ASP A 102 -1.46 -2.35 23.69
C ASP A 102 -1.26 -1.52 22.42
N MET A 103 -2.31 -0.84 21.93
CA MET A 103 -2.27 -0.12 20.66
C MET A 103 -1.21 0.99 20.61
N ILE A 104 -0.96 1.65 21.73
CA ILE A 104 0.08 2.69 21.84
C ILE A 104 1.46 2.06 21.68
N ASP A 105 1.69 0.92 22.34
CA ASP A 105 2.98 0.21 22.28
C ASP A 105 3.22 -0.40 20.89
N ILE A 106 2.18 -0.95 20.26
CA ILE A 106 2.23 -1.46 18.89
C ILE A 106 2.75 -0.38 17.94
N ASN A 107 2.17 0.82 17.99
CA ASN A 107 2.57 1.92 17.11
C ASN A 107 4.04 2.30 17.33
N ARG A 108 4.47 2.38 18.60
CA ARG A 108 5.88 2.66 18.96
C ARG A 108 6.83 1.59 18.40
N ARG A 109 6.54 0.31 18.64
CA ARG A 109 7.37 -0.82 18.18
C ARG A 109 7.40 -0.91 16.66
N LEU A 110 6.26 -0.67 16.01
CA LEU A 110 6.17 -0.64 14.55
C LEU A 110 7.05 0.44 13.94
N ARG A 111 6.99 1.67 14.46
CA ARG A 111 7.87 2.77 14.02
C ARG A 111 9.34 2.46 14.22
N GLN A 112 9.70 1.81 15.34
CA GLN A 112 11.07 1.39 15.59
C GLN A 112 11.56 0.36 14.57
N SER A 113 10.78 -0.69 14.29
CA SER A 113 11.13 -1.68 13.26
C SER A 113 11.21 -1.09 11.87
N VAL A 114 10.29 -0.20 11.52
CA VAL A 114 10.36 0.54 10.24
C VAL A 114 11.62 1.39 10.18
N GLY A 115 11.96 2.10 11.27
CA GLY A 115 13.19 2.89 11.37
C GLY A 115 14.47 2.04 11.19
N LYS A 116 14.49 0.82 11.72
CA LYS A 116 15.59 -0.14 11.50
C LYS A 116 15.69 -0.57 10.03
N LEU A 117 14.57 -0.88 9.37
CA LEU A 117 14.60 -1.19 7.93
C LEU A 117 15.06 0.01 7.11
N GLN A 118 14.64 1.22 7.48
CA GLN A 118 15.07 2.46 6.82
C GLN A 118 16.56 2.72 6.96
N SER A 119 17.14 2.53 8.15
CA SER A 119 18.58 2.75 8.37
C SER A 119 19.44 1.77 7.56
N LYS A 120 18.91 0.59 7.23
CA LYS A 120 19.54 -0.41 6.37
C LYS A 120 19.39 -0.11 4.86
N GLY A 121 18.70 0.97 4.50
CA GLY A 121 18.53 1.41 3.12
C GLY A 121 17.50 0.61 2.33
N VAL A 122 16.50 0.03 3.01
CA VAL A 122 15.39 -0.68 2.37
C VAL A 122 14.61 0.27 1.44
N THR A 123 14.38 -0.17 0.22
CA THR A 123 13.68 0.60 -0.82
C THR A 123 12.18 0.31 -0.88
N GLN A 124 11.75 -0.84 -0.38
CA GLN A 124 10.36 -1.29 -0.41
C GLN A 124 10.07 -2.24 0.76
N TYR A 125 8.87 -2.15 1.35
CA TYR A 125 8.43 -3.08 2.39
C TYR A 125 7.52 -4.18 1.84
N LEU A 126 7.81 -5.42 2.24
CA LEU A 126 6.96 -6.59 2.04
C LEU A 126 6.34 -6.93 3.38
N ILE A 127 5.04 -6.68 3.52
CA ILE A 127 4.36 -6.72 4.81
C ILE A 127 3.53 -7.99 4.91
N PHE A 128 3.76 -8.77 5.95
CA PHE A 128 3.01 -9.98 6.27
C PHE A 128 2.33 -9.79 7.62
N ILE A 129 1.01 -9.91 7.66
CA ILE A 129 0.24 -9.64 8.89
C ILE A 129 -0.59 -10.88 9.24
N ARG A 130 -0.42 -11.38 10.46
CA ARG A 130 -1.37 -12.29 11.11
C ARG A 130 -1.90 -11.65 12.37
N GLY A 131 -3.21 -11.43 12.43
CA GLY A 131 -3.85 -10.81 13.58
C GLY A 131 -5.22 -10.23 13.25
N PRO A 132 -5.84 -9.51 14.22
CA PRO A 132 -7.11 -8.85 14.00
C PRO A 132 -6.99 -7.72 12.96
N LEU A 133 -8.10 -7.43 12.26
CA LEU A 133 -8.14 -6.37 11.24
C LEU A 133 -7.69 -5.01 11.78
N ALA A 134 -7.98 -4.70 13.05
CA ALA A 134 -7.53 -3.48 13.70
C ALA A 134 -6.00 -3.31 13.68
N LEU A 135 -5.25 -4.40 13.84
CA LEU A 135 -3.78 -4.38 13.74
C LEU A 135 -3.34 -4.01 12.33
N ALA A 136 -3.95 -4.62 11.30
CA ALA A 136 -3.64 -4.33 9.90
C ALA A 136 -3.95 -2.87 9.53
N ILE A 137 -5.02 -2.29 10.07
CA ILE A 137 -5.36 -0.87 9.89
C ILE A 137 -4.27 0.02 10.48
N VAL A 138 -3.84 -0.23 11.72
CA VAL A 138 -2.79 0.57 12.34
C VAL A 138 -1.47 0.44 11.59
N VAL A 139 -1.13 -0.76 11.13
CA VAL A 139 0.05 -0.98 10.29
C VAL A 139 -0.04 -0.15 9.01
N GLY A 140 -1.18 -0.19 8.32
CA GLY A 140 -1.44 0.64 7.15
C GLY A 140 -1.27 2.14 7.43
N CYS A 141 -1.83 2.64 8.53
CA CYS A 141 -1.71 4.05 8.92
C CYS A 141 -0.26 4.48 9.19
N VAL A 142 0.56 3.62 9.79
CA VAL A 142 1.98 3.94 10.04
C VAL A 142 2.76 3.92 8.73
N LEU A 143 2.52 2.95 7.86
CA LEU A 143 3.28 2.75 6.63
C LEU A 143 2.87 3.65 5.47
N ALA A 144 1.68 4.24 5.53
CA ALA A 144 1.19 5.25 4.58
C ALA A 144 2.25 6.33 4.30
N ASN A 145 2.94 6.84 5.34
CA ASN A 145 3.92 7.92 5.20
C ASN A 145 5.35 7.46 4.93
N HIS A 146 5.55 6.20 4.52
CA HIS A 146 6.88 5.61 4.38
C HIS A 146 7.15 5.11 2.95
N ARG A 147 8.16 4.25 2.78
CA ARG A 147 8.53 3.68 1.48
C ARG A 147 7.37 2.87 0.87
N PRO A 148 7.36 2.69 -0.46
CA PRO A 148 6.40 1.82 -1.13
C PRO A 148 6.30 0.47 -0.44
N SER A 149 5.07 0.05 -0.19
CA SER A 149 4.75 -1.10 0.64
C SER A 149 3.85 -2.05 -0.11
N VAL A 150 4.05 -3.36 0.03
CA VAL A 150 3.17 -4.39 -0.55
C VAL A 150 2.67 -5.27 0.57
N ILE A 151 1.34 -5.38 0.69
CA ILE A 151 0.70 -6.24 1.67
C ILE A 151 0.53 -7.63 1.07
N TYR A 152 0.95 -8.63 1.84
CA TYR A 152 0.77 -10.04 1.58
C TYR A 152 -0.17 -10.65 2.60
N GLN A 153 -1.13 -11.43 2.11
CA GLN A 153 -2.06 -12.19 2.94
C GLN A 153 -1.98 -13.66 2.58
N GLN A 154 -2.21 -14.51 3.58
CA GLN A 154 -2.23 -15.95 3.38
C GLN A 154 -3.41 -16.34 2.47
N SER A 155 -3.12 -17.06 1.38
CA SER A 155 -4.13 -17.56 0.46
C SER A 155 -4.81 -18.81 1.01
N LYS A 156 -6.06 -19.06 0.60
CA LYS A 156 -6.79 -20.31 0.92
C LYS A 156 -6.13 -21.55 0.32
N HIS A 157 -5.36 -21.39 -0.76
CA HIS A 157 -4.67 -22.48 -1.46
C HIS A 157 -3.25 -22.73 -0.94
N GLY A 158 -2.86 -22.08 0.15
CA GLY A 158 -1.49 -22.11 0.67
C GLY A 158 -0.62 -20.99 0.12
N GLY A 159 0.43 -20.63 0.87
CA GLY A 159 1.32 -19.51 0.56
C GLY A 159 0.67 -18.14 0.77
N TYR A 160 1.27 -17.11 0.18
CA TYR A 160 0.83 -15.72 0.29
C TYR A 160 0.52 -15.11 -1.08
N GLU A 161 -0.46 -14.21 -1.09
CA GLU A 161 -0.85 -13.42 -2.25
C GLU A 161 -0.75 -11.92 -1.94
N SER A 162 -0.31 -11.13 -2.92
CA SER A 162 -0.28 -9.68 -2.78
C SER A 162 -1.71 -9.12 -2.86
N TRP A 163 -2.11 -8.39 -1.82
CA TRP A 163 -3.42 -7.75 -1.69
C TRP A 163 -3.43 -6.29 -2.14
N GLY A 164 -2.26 -5.70 -2.31
CA GLY A 164 -2.12 -4.38 -2.90
C GLY A 164 -0.80 -3.73 -2.53
N ALA A 165 -0.50 -2.65 -3.24
CA ALA A 165 0.58 -1.74 -2.89
C ALA A 165 0.00 -0.50 -2.18
N ILE A 166 0.69 -0.04 -1.15
CA ILE A 166 0.47 1.23 -0.47
C ILE A 166 1.64 2.14 -0.82
N ASN A 167 1.32 3.33 -1.29
CA ASN A 167 2.26 4.40 -1.57
C ASN A 167 1.44 5.69 -1.57
N ASP A 168 1.52 6.48 -0.49
CA ASP A 168 0.91 7.82 -0.42
C ASP A 168 1.89 8.91 -0.89
#